data_AF-A0A810NRC5-F1
#
_entry.id   AF-A0A810NRC5-F1
#
_cell.length_a   1.000
_cell.length_b   1.000
_cell.length_c   1.000
_cell.angle_alpha   90.00
_cell.angle_beta   90.00
_cell.angle_gamma   90.00
#
_symmetry.space_group_name_H-M   'P 1'
#
loop_
_entity.id
_entity.type
_entity.pdbx_description
1 polymer ?
#
loop_
_entity_poly.entity_id
_entity_poly.type
_entity_poly.pdbx_seq_one_letter_code
_entity_poly.pdbx_strand_id
1 'polypeptide(L)' 'MSQPELDPEQYPPIDPSAPIPDDPRELSPDAPDVLPEAPVEPEPGEGDTGGDPGGVREPA' A
#
# COMPACT_ATOMS: atom_id res chain seq x y z
N MET A 1 0.78 5.80 -23.30
CA MET A 1 0.11 4.68 -22.61
C MET A 1 -1.37 4.99 -22.61
N SER A 2 -2.20 4.18 -23.27
CA SER A 2 -3.66 4.28 -23.17
C SER A 2 -4.09 3.39 -22.01
N GLN A 3 -4.90 3.90 -21.08
CA GLN A 3 -5.50 3.02 -20.07
C GLN A 3 -6.38 1.97 -20.76
N PRO A 4 -6.43 0.73 -20.28
CA PRO A 4 -7.40 -0.25 -20.77
C PRO A 4 -8.82 0.30 -20.55
N GLU A 5 -9.71 0.13 -21.53
CA GLU A 5 -11.13 0.39 -21.35
C GLU A 5 -11.66 -0.57 -20.28
N LEU A 6 -11.92 -0.06 -19.08
CA LEU A 6 -12.65 -0.78 -18.04
C LEU A 6 -14.15 -0.62 -18.30
N ASP A 7 -14.89 -1.72 -18.23
CA ASP A 7 -16.35 -1.68 -18.31
C ASP A 7 -16.90 -0.94 -17.07
N PRO A 8 -17.54 0.23 -17.23
CA PRO A 8 -18.03 1.03 -16.10
C PRO A 8 -19.17 0.35 -15.33
N GLU A 9 -19.85 -0.63 -15.92
CA GLU A 9 -20.87 -1.42 -15.23
C GLU A 9 -20.25 -2.50 -14.34
N GLN A 10 -19.02 -2.93 -14.63
CA GLN A 10 -18.28 -3.92 -13.83
C GLN A 10 -17.34 -3.24 -12.82
N TYR A 11 -16.74 -2.12 -13.22
CA TYR A 11 -15.77 -1.35 -12.44
C TYR A 11 -16.20 0.13 -12.43
N PRO A 12 -17.21 0.48 -11.62
CA PRO A 12 -17.64 1.86 -11.49
C PRO A 12 -16.50 2.75 -10.96
N PRO A 13 -16.51 4.06 -11.26
CA PRO A 13 -15.50 4.98 -10.73
C PRO A 13 -15.45 4.96 -9.20
N ILE A 14 -14.25 4.89 -8.63
CA ILE A 14 -14.07 4.96 -7.17
C ILE A 14 -14.37 6.39 -6.69
N ASP A 15 -15.28 6.52 -5.72
CA ASP A 15 -15.56 7.78 -5.03
C ASP A 15 -14.49 8.03 -3.95
N PRO A 16 -13.63 9.06 -4.09
CA PRO A 16 -12.57 9.35 -3.12
C PRO A 16 -13.09 9.93 -1.79
N SER A 17 -14.36 10.34 -1.74
CA SER A 17 -15.01 10.83 -0.53
C SER A 17 -15.73 9.74 0.25
N ALA A 18 -15.90 8.56 -0.36
CA ALA A 18 -16.39 7.38 0.33
C ALA A 18 -15.38 6.92 1.41
N PRO A 19 -15.84 6.34 2.52
CA PRO A 19 -14.95 5.70 3.48
C PRO A 19 -14.13 4.60 2.79
N ILE A 20 -12.89 4.40 3.25
CA ILE A 20 -12.07 3.29 2.78
C ILE A 20 -12.75 1.97 3.17
N PRO A 21 -12.92 1.02 2.23
CA PRO A 21 -13.47 -0.29 2.53
C PRO A 21 -12.64 -1.03 3.59
N ASP A 22 -13.30 -1.71 4.52
CA ASP A 22 -12.64 -2.57 5.50
C ASP A 22 -12.09 -3.86 4.87
N ASP A 23 -12.62 -4.25 3.71
CA ASP A 23 -12.24 -5.47 2.99
C ASP A 23 -11.49 -5.12 1.68
N PRO A 24 -10.22 -5.52 1.51
CA PRO A 24 -9.46 -5.26 0.29
C PRO A 24 -10.06 -5.93 -0.96
N ARG A 25 -10.89 -6.97 -0.80
CA ARG A 25 -11.57 -7.66 -1.90
C ARG A 25 -12.59 -6.79 -2.62
N GLU A 26 -13.10 -5.75 -1.96
CA GLU A 26 -14.02 -4.77 -2.58
C GLU A 26 -13.31 -3.91 -3.64
N LEU A 27 -11.99 -3.70 -3.49
CA LEU A 27 -11.18 -2.95 -4.46
C LEU A 27 -10.51 -3.86 -5.48
N SER A 28 -10.14 -5.07 -5.09
CA SER A 28 -9.46 -6.04 -5.95
C SER A 28 -10.07 -7.43 -5.74
N PRO A 29 -10.85 -7.94 -6.71
CA PRO A 29 -11.51 -9.25 -6.59
C PRO A 29 -10.52 -10.42 -6.42
N ASP A 30 -9.29 -10.24 -6.89
CA ASP A 30 -8.20 -11.22 -6.78
C ASP A 30 -7.38 -11.04 -5.48
N ALA A 31 -7.79 -10.15 -4.57
CA ALA A 31 -7.12 -10.01 -3.29
C ALA A 31 -7.23 -11.31 -2.47
N PRO A 32 -6.14 -11.76 -1.82
CA PRO A 32 -6.17 -12.96 -1.00
C PRO A 32 -7.07 -12.77 0.24
N ASP A 33 -7.81 -13.82 0.60
CA ASP A 33 -8.66 -13.85 1.81
C ASP A 33 -7.89 -13.58 3.11
N VAL A 34 -6.63 -13.95 3.14
CA VAL A 34 -5.73 -13.77 4.29
C VAL A 34 -4.53 -12.99 3.80
N LEU A 35 -4.23 -11.88 4.48
CA LEU A 35 -3.02 -11.13 4.21
C LEU A 35 -1.79 -12.02 4.44
N PRO A 36 -0.77 -11.95 3.56
CA PRO A 36 0.50 -12.61 3.82
C PRO A 36 1.11 -12.10 5.13
N GLU A 37 1.96 -12.91 5.75
CA GLU A 37 2.75 -12.46 6.90
C GLU A 37 3.57 -11.21 6.52
N ALA A 38 3.69 -10.29 7.48
CA ALA A 38 4.52 -9.12 7.29
C ALA A 38 5.97 -9.54 6.98
N PRO A 39 6.66 -8.83 6.08
CA PRO A 39 8.09 -9.03 5.89
C PRO A 39 8.82 -8.87 7.23
N VAL A 40 9.80 -9.74 7.48
CA VAL A 40 10.68 -9.60 8.64
C VAL A 40 11.51 -8.34 8.46
N GLU A 41 11.50 -7.47 9.47
CA GLU A 41 12.38 -6.29 9.48
C GLU A 41 13.84 -6.78 9.46
N PRO A 42 14.71 -6.23 8.60
CA PRO A 42 16.12 -6.54 8.71
C PRO A 42 16.60 -6.14 10.09
N GLU A 43 17.21 -7.08 10.81
CA GLU A 43 17.94 -6.73 12.03
C GLU A 43 18.95 -5.63 11.69
N PRO A 44 19.06 -4.58 12.52
CA PRO A 44 20.14 -3.61 12.40
C PRO A 44 21.46 -4.37 12.23
N GLY A 45 22.14 -4.17 11.10
CA GLY A 45 23.44 -4.80 10.87
C GLY A 45 24.40 -4.39 12.00
N GLU A 46 25.45 -5.17 12.26
CA GLU A 46 26.45 -4.84 13.30
C GLU A 46 27.17 -3.48 13.10
N GLY A 47 26.85 -2.74 12.02
CA GLY A 47 27.26 -1.37 11.75
C GLY A 47 26.10 -0.35 11.63
N ASP A 48 24.87 -0.68 11.98
CA ASP A 48 23.78 0.30 12.11
C ASP A 48 23.91 1.04 13.45
N THR A 49 24.81 2.02 13.46
CA THR A 49 24.98 2.95 14.58
C THR A 49 23.97 4.10 14.49
N GLY A 50 22.70 3.79 14.25
CA GLY A 50 21.60 4.75 14.31
C GLY A 50 21.71 5.86 13.26
N GLY A 51 21.25 5.59 12.06
CA GLY A 51 21.09 6.64 11.07
C GLY A 51 20.39 6.14 9.83
N ASP A 52 19.07 6.23 9.82
CA ASP A 52 18.29 6.20 8.60
C ASP A 52 18.94 7.16 7.57
N PRO A 53 19.49 6.68 6.44
CA PRO A 53 20.08 7.55 5.43
C PRO A 53 19.02 8.44 4.75
N GLY A 54 17.73 8.23 5.02
CA GLY A 54 16.60 9.03 4.54
C GLY A 54 16.04 10.07 5.53
N GLY A 55 16.57 10.16 6.74
CA GLY A 55 15.99 10.97 7.80
C GLY A 55 16.15 12.46 7.54
N VAL A 56 15.07 13.13 7.11
CA VAL A 56 15.03 14.59 7.08
C VAL A 56 15.29 15.11 8.49
N ARG A 57 16.34 15.92 8.68
CA ARG A 57 16.57 16.57 9.98
C ARG A 57 15.37 17.46 10.29
N GLU A 58 14.83 17.36 11.50
CA GLU A 58 13.81 18.27 11.98
C GLU A 58 14.35 19.72 11.97
N PRO A 59 13.54 20.72 11.56
CA PRO A 59 13.97 22.10 11.50
C PRO A 59 14.19 22.68 12.91
N ALA A 60 15.26 23.47 13.04
CA ALA A 60 15.69 24.12 14.28
C ALA A 60 14.78 25.28 14.71
#